data_AF-A0A0U4AJU9-F1
#
_entry.id   AF-A0A0U4AJU9-F1
#
_cell.length_a   1.000
_cell.length_b   1.000
_cell.length_c   1.000
_cell.angle_alpha   90.00
_cell.angle_beta   90.00
_cell.angle_gamma   90.00
#
_symmetry.space_group_name_H-M   'P 1'
#
loop_
_entity.id
_entity.type
_entity.pdbx_description
1 polymer ?
#
loop_
_entity_poly.entity_id
_entity_poly.type
_entity_poly.pdbx_seq_one_letter_code
_entity_poly.pdbx_strand_id
1 'polypeptide(L)'
;MRLFYLPLLGLCLLLKSCVSPTQNPAPGTPPVSYRPILMSRQQLETSVAGQPPRALQVPGKIFISNRYLFVNELYQGIHIYDNADPAKPTEVQFLRIPGNVDLAVRGSLLYADNGPDLVVIDIGDPAQARVVGRTRNALPELAAPIRNFSLPAEYQPANRPANSVIVGWEKR
;
A
#
# COMPACT_ATOMS: atom_id res chain seq x y z
N MET A 1 -56.54 -36.32 5.41
CA MET A 1 -56.77 -35.39 4.28
C MET A 1 -57.06 -34.04 4.93
N ARG A 2 -56.23 -32.99 4.91
CA ARG A 2 -55.44 -32.37 3.84
C ARG A 2 -54.21 -31.63 4.43
N LEU A 3 -53.16 -31.54 3.62
CA LEU A 3 -52.00 -30.63 3.70
C LEU A 3 -52.41 -29.15 3.84
N PHE A 4 -51.58 -28.32 4.49
CA PHE A 4 -51.28 -26.94 4.05
C PHE A 4 -49.87 -26.47 4.51
N TYR A 5 -49.25 -25.68 3.63
CA TYR A 5 -47.86 -25.23 3.55
C TYR A 5 -47.49 -24.02 4.44
N LEU A 6 -46.19 -23.92 4.74
CA LEU A 6 -45.29 -22.84 5.21
C LEU A 6 -45.74 -21.36 5.07
N PRO A 7 -45.26 -20.41 5.91
CA PRO A 7 -43.85 -19.94 5.82
C PRO A 7 -43.17 -19.65 7.18
N LEU A 8 -41.91 -20.05 7.39
CA LEU A 8 -40.70 -19.32 6.97
C LEU A 8 -40.68 -17.83 7.36
N LEU A 9 -41.15 -17.45 8.55
CA LEU A 9 -41.07 -16.06 9.03
C LEU A 9 -40.16 -15.84 10.25
N GLY A 10 -39.49 -16.88 10.76
CA GLY A 10 -38.75 -16.81 12.03
C GLY A 10 -37.24 -16.56 11.91
N LEU A 11 -36.62 -16.77 10.75
CA LEU A 11 -35.15 -16.90 10.66
C LEU A 11 -34.41 -15.64 10.17
N CYS A 12 -35.12 -14.56 9.81
CA CYS A 12 -34.49 -13.35 9.27
C CYS A 12 -34.07 -12.30 10.32
N LEU A 13 -34.36 -12.49 11.61
CA LEU A 13 -34.10 -11.48 12.65
C LEU A 13 -32.71 -11.51 13.29
N LEU A 14 -31.82 -12.42 12.85
CA LEU A 14 -30.45 -12.54 13.41
C LEU A 14 -29.35 -11.86 12.59
N LEU A 15 -29.68 -11.22 11.46
CA LEU A 15 -28.74 -10.39 10.73
C LEU A 15 -28.77 -8.95 11.26
N LYS A 16 -28.37 -8.76 12.53
CA LYS A 16 -27.91 -7.44 12.96
C LYS A 16 -26.59 -7.17 12.26
N SER A 17 -26.67 -6.57 11.08
CA SER A 17 -25.53 -5.93 10.45
C SER A 17 -24.96 -4.92 11.45
N CYS A 18 -23.73 -5.13 11.89
CA CYS A 18 -22.95 -4.10 12.58
C CYS A 18 -22.59 -3.03 11.55
N VAL A 19 -23.56 -2.19 11.18
CA VAL A 19 -23.27 -0.90 10.59
C VAL A 19 -22.71 -0.06 11.73
N SER A 20 -21.39 -0.01 11.85
CA SER A 20 -20.74 1.02 12.64
C SER A 20 -21.28 2.37 12.13
N PRO A 21 -21.87 3.22 12.99
CA PRO A 21 -22.27 4.54 12.57
C PRO A 21 -21.03 5.20 11.98
N THR A 22 -21.12 5.71 10.76
CA THR A 22 -20.10 6.62 10.24
C THR A 22 -20.04 7.77 11.22
N GLN A 23 -19.03 7.77 12.11
CA GLN A 23 -18.81 8.87 13.02
C GLN A 23 -18.41 10.04 12.14
N ASN A 24 -19.38 10.91 11.84
CA ASN A 24 -19.05 12.26 11.43
C ASN A 24 -18.15 12.82 12.54
N PRO A 25 -16.97 13.37 12.19
CA PRO A 25 -16.08 13.93 13.20
C PRO A 25 -16.85 14.97 14.02
N ALA A 26 -16.60 14.98 15.33
CA ALA A 26 -17.29 15.87 16.24
C ALA A 26 -17.18 17.33 15.75
N PRO A 27 -18.24 18.16 15.89
CA PRO A 27 -18.18 19.57 15.56
C PRO A 27 -16.98 20.22 16.24
N GLY A 28 -16.07 20.83 15.46
CA GLY A 28 -14.83 21.43 15.96
C GLY A 28 -13.57 20.58 15.85
N THR A 29 -13.65 19.35 15.31
CA THR A 29 -12.44 18.61 14.93
C THR A 29 -11.77 19.34 13.75
N PRO A 30 -10.53 19.82 13.88
CA PRO A 30 -9.85 20.43 12.74
C PRO A 30 -9.76 19.40 11.61
N PRO A 31 -9.91 19.82 10.34
CA PRO A 31 -9.76 18.92 9.21
C PRO A 31 -8.39 18.25 9.29
N VAL A 32 -8.37 16.93 9.16
CA VAL A 32 -7.11 16.18 9.10
C VAL A 32 -6.31 16.73 7.93
N SER A 33 -5.14 17.29 8.22
CA SER A 33 -4.27 17.84 7.19
C SER A 33 -3.08 16.91 6.96
N TYR A 34 -2.61 16.86 5.72
CA TYR A 34 -1.48 16.02 5.32
C TYR A 34 -0.43 16.88 4.64
N ARG A 35 0.83 16.56 4.91
CA ARG A 35 1.99 17.13 4.24
C ARG A 35 2.57 16.08 3.29
N PRO A 36 2.81 16.40 2.00
CA PRO A 36 3.44 15.47 1.10
C PRO A 36 4.93 15.30 1.46
N ILE A 37 5.41 14.07 1.34
CA ILE A 37 6.82 13.75 1.38
C ILE A 37 7.32 13.81 -0.06
N LEU A 38 8.23 14.74 -0.34
CA LEU A 38 8.78 14.98 -1.67
C LEU A 38 10.14 14.31 -1.83
N MET A 39 10.39 13.76 -3.03
CA MET A 39 11.68 13.22 -3.44
C MET A 39 12.03 13.76 -4.84
N SER A 40 13.30 14.02 -5.13
CA SER A 40 13.68 14.39 -6.50
C SER A 40 13.54 13.19 -7.44
N ARG A 41 13.25 13.45 -8.72
CA ARG A 41 13.17 12.41 -9.75
C ARG A 41 14.44 11.53 -9.79
N GLN A 42 15.61 12.16 -9.72
CA GLN A 42 16.89 11.45 -9.72
C GLN A 42 17.02 10.53 -8.50
N GLN A 43 16.66 10.99 -7.31
CA GLN A 43 16.68 10.19 -6.09
C GLN A 43 15.71 9.01 -6.17
N LEU A 44 14.51 9.23 -6.71
CA LEU A 44 13.48 8.19 -6.86
C LEU A 44 13.98 7.05 -7.75
N GLU A 45 14.64 7.38 -8.86
CA GLU A 45 15.07 6.38 -9.84
C GLU A 45 16.15 5.43 -9.31
N THR A 46 17.01 5.93 -8.42
CA THR A 46 18.03 5.13 -7.72
C THR A 46 17.58 4.69 -6.33
N SER A 47 16.30 4.86 -5.99
CA SER A 47 15.83 4.65 -4.61
C SER A 47 15.54 3.19 -4.27
N VAL A 48 15.25 2.33 -5.24
CA VAL A 48 14.88 0.94 -4.95
C VAL A 48 16.12 0.16 -4.49
N ALA A 49 16.10 -0.34 -3.27
CA ALA A 49 17.23 -1.08 -2.71
C ALA A 49 16.79 -2.05 -1.61
N GLY A 50 17.45 -3.19 -1.57
CA GLY A 50 17.33 -4.12 -0.45
C GLY A 50 18.03 -3.61 0.81
N GLN A 51 17.41 -3.84 1.97
CA GLN A 51 17.89 -3.46 3.30
C GLN A 51 17.74 -4.64 4.27
N PRO A 52 18.49 -4.66 5.39
CA PRO A 52 18.24 -5.64 6.44
C PRO A 52 16.76 -5.64 6.87
N PRO A 53 16.22 -6.80 7.26
CA PRO A 53 14.90 -6.88 7.84
C PRO A 53 14.69 -5.90 8.99
N ARG A 54 13.46 -5.44 9.14
CA ARG A 54 13.05 -4.52 10.19
C ARG A 54 11.59 -4.78 10.56
N ALA A 55 11.22 -4.40 11.78
CA ALA A 55 9.85 -4.55 12.26
C ALA A 55 8.85 -3.74 11.40
N LEU A 56 7.65 -4.30 11.23
CA LEU A 56 6.50 -3.63 10.64
C LEU A 56 6.13 -2.38 11.45
N GLN A 57 5.77 -1.28 10.77
CA GLN A 57 5.29 -0.06 11.42
C GLN A 57 3.85 0.25 11.04
N VAL A 58 3.59 0.43 9.75
CA VAL A 58 2.30 0.76 9.15
C VAL A 58 2.06 -0.19 7.96
N PRO A 59 1.79 -1.48 8.25
CA PRO A 59 1.58 -2.47 7.19
C PRO A 59 0.31 -2.16 6.39
N GLY A 60 0.42 -2.32 5.08
CA GLY A 60 -0.68 -2.23 4.12
C GLY A 60 -1.14 -3.62 3.68
N LYS A 61 -1.14 -3.84 2.37
CA LYS A 61 -1.54 -5.13 1.77
C LYS A 61 -0.52 -6.24 2.06
N ILE A 62 -1.04 -7.45 2.15
CA ILE A 62 -0.27 -8.69 2.22
C ILE A 62 -0.51 -9.47 0.93
N PHE A 63 0.56 -9.97 0.31
CA PHE A 63 0.52 -10.79 -0.88
C PHE A 63 1.30 -12.09 -0.65
N ILE A 64 0.81 -13.20 -1.18
CA ILE A 64 1.48 -14.50 -1.10
C ILE A 64 1.83 -14.95 -2.51
N SER A 65 3.09 -15.31 -2.73
CA SER A 65 3.54 -15.93 -3.98
C SER A 65 4.49 -17.08 -3.67
N ASN A 66 4.14 -18.28 -4.13
CA ASN A 66 4.86 -19.50 -3.80
C ASN A 66 5.02 -19.65 -2.28
N ARG A 67 6.27 -19.75 -1.78
CA ARG A 67 6.61 -19.86 -0.36
C ARG A 67 6.82 -18.51 0.32
N TYR A 68 6.70 -17.38 -0.36
CA TYR A 68 7.06 -16.07 0.19
C TYR A 68 5.83 -15.22 0.49
N LEU A 69 5.89 -14.47 1.59
CA LEU A 69 4.96 -13.40 1.93
C LEU A 69 5.60 -12.06 1.61
N PHE A 70 4.81 -11.17 1.06
CA PHE A 70 5.17 -9.79 0.78
C PHE A 70 4.20 -8.89 1.53
N VAL A 71 4.72 -8.09 2.46
CA VAL A 71 3.92 -7.16 3.26
C VAL A 71 4.32 -5.74 2.87
N ASN A 72 3.40 -4.99 2.27
CA ASN A 72 3.64 -3.58 2.00
C ASN A 72 3.80 -2.82 3.32
N GLU A 73 4.84 -1.99 3.41
CA GLU A 73 5.02 -0.96 4.42
C GLU A 73 4.67 0.36 3.76
N LEU A 74 3.54 0.95 4.14
CA LEU A 74 2.93 2.03 3.39
C LEU A 74 3.94 3.17 3.13
N TYR A 75 4.12 3.50 1.84
CA TYR A 75 5.04 4.51 1.31
C TYR A 75 6.54 4.20 1.44
N GLN A 76 6.94 3.13 2.12
CA GLN A 76 8.35 2.85 2.38
C GLN A 76 8.89 1.67 1.59
N GLY A 77 8.07 0.66 1.30
CA GLY A 77 8.51 -0.51 0.56
C GLY A 77 7.77 -1.80 0.91
N ILE A 78 8.48 -2.92 0.83
CA ILE A 78 7.90 -4.26 0.96
C ILE A 78 8.80 -5.11 1.86
N HIS A 79 8.22 -5.68 2.90
CA HIS A 79 8.86 -6.73 3.70
C HIS A 79 8.68 -8.07 3.00
N ILE A 80 9.76 -8.84 2.91
CA ILE A 80 9.77 -10.18 2.32
C ILE A 80 10.03 -11.19 3.42
N TYR A 81 9.12 -12.15 3.58
CA TYR A 81 9.26 -13.26 4.49
C TYR A 81 9.27 -14.58 3.73
N ASP A 82 10.10 -15.50 4.15
CA ASP A 82 10.00 -16.91 3.81
C ASP A 82 8.96 -17.56 4.73
N ASN A 83 7.98 -18.19 4.12
CA ASN A 83 6.81 -18.77 4.74
C ASN A 83 6.72 -20.28 4.49
N ALA A 84 7.87 -20.95 4.44
CA ALA A 84 7.94 -22.42 4.40
C ALA A 84 7.32 -23.09 5.63
N ASP A 85 7.42 -22.44 6.80
CA ASP A 85 6.63 -22.78 7.99
C ASP A 85 5.62 -21.64 8.25
N PRO A 86 4.34 -21.80 7.87
CA PRO A 86 3.32 -20.78 8.12
C PRO A 86 3.06 -20.46 9.59
N ALA A 87 3.42 -21.35 10.52
CA ALA A 87 3.32 -21.07 11.95
C ALA A 87 4.48 -20.19 12.44
N LYS A 88 5.58 -20.11 11.68
CA LYS A 88 6.77 -19.34 12.02
C LYS A 88 7.48 -18.79 10.77
N PRO A 89 6.92 -17.77 10.10
CA PRO A 89 7.58 -17.12 8.97
C PRO A 89 8.91 -16.49 9.39
N THR A 90 9.90 -16.50 8.50
CA THR A 90 11.22 -15.93 8.75
C THR A 90 11.46 -14.73 7.83
N GLU A 91 11.96 -13.64 8.39
CA GLU A 91 12.31 -12.45 7.62
C GLU A 91 13.47 -12.73 6.65
N VAL A 92 13.31 -12.32 5.39
CA VAL A 92 14.35 -12.42 4.37
C VAL A 92 15.01 -11.06 4.16
N GLN A 93 14.21 -10.05 3.84
CA GLN A 93 14.71 -8.71 3.52
C GLN A 93 13.61 -7.66 3.61
N PHE A 94 13.99 -6.41 3.85
CA PHE A 94 13.13 -5.26 3.55
C PHE A 94 13.55 -4.61 2.23
N LEU A 95 12.68 -4.60 1.24
CA LEU A 95 12.90 -3.94 -0.04
C LEU A 95 12.37 -2.51 0.04
N ARG A 96 13.27 -1.54 0.18
CA ARG A 96 12.92 -0.12 0.22
C ARG A 96 12.44 0.33 -1.16
N ILE A 97 11.20 0.78 -1.24
CA ILE A 97 10.56 1.33 -2.44
C ILE A 97 9.73 2.55 -2.00
N PRO A 98 10.30 3.77 -2.03
CA PRO A 98 9.57 4.98 -1.66
C PRO A 98 8.31 5.17 -2.50
N GLY A 99 7.21 5.59 -1.87
CA GLY A 99 5.93 5.76 -2.54
C GLY A 99 5.24 4.45 -2.92
N ASN A 100 5.66 3.31 -2.36
CA ASN A 100 4.99 2.05 -2.61
C ASN A 100 3.65 1.96 -1.86
N VAL A 101 2.60 1.62 -2.60
CA VAL A 101 1.25 1.39 -2.08
C VAL A 101 0.74 0.01 -2.49
N ASP A 102 0.97 -0.37 -3.74
CA ASP A 102 0.56 -1.66 -4.27
C ASP A 102 1.73 -2.51 -4.78
N LEU A 103 1.45 -3.80 -4.89
CA LEU A 103 2.35 -4.76 -5.52
C LEU A 103 1.58 -5.89 -6.20
N ALA A 104 2.23 -6.53 -7.17
CA ALA A 104 1.80 -7.79 -7.76
C ALA A 104 3.02 -8.66 -8.06
N VAL A 105 2.86 -9.98 -8.01
CA VAL A 105 3.94 -10.93 -8.36
C VAL A 105 3.50 -11.86 -9.46
N ARG A 106 4.36 -12.06 -10.46
CA ARG A 106 4.20 -13.06 -11.53
C ARG A 106 5.51 -13.81 -11.73
N GLY A 107 5.53 -15.08 -11.35
CA GLY A 107 6.77 -15.87 -11.37
C GLY A 107 7.81 -15.26 -10.43
N SER A 108 8.99 -14.95 -10.95
CA SER A 108 10.07 -14.27 -10.22
C SER A 108 10.05 -12.75 -10.36
N LEU A 109 9.00 -12.15 -10.94
CA LEU A 109 8.92 -10.71 -11.12
C LEU A 109 7.92 -10.10 -10.15
N LEU A 110 8.39 -9.16 -9.34
CA LEU A 110 7.60 -8.29 -8.49
C LEU A 110 7.41 -6.93 -9.19
N TYR A 111 6.16 -6.54 -9.35
CA TYR A 111 5.72 -5.27 -9.89
C TYR A 111 5.27 -4.42 -8.71
N ALA A 112 5.80 -3.21 -8.60
CA ALA A 112 5.53 -2.35 -7.46
C ALA A 112 5.44 -0.90 -7.88
N ASP A 113 4.60 -0.14 -7.18
CA ASP A 113 4.56 1.30 -7.31
C ASP A 113 5.83 1.89 -6.68
N ASN A 114 6.43 2.88 -7.33
CA ASN A 114 7.49 3.71 -6.78
C ASN A 114 7.11 5.17 -7.01
N GLY A 115 6.11 5.64 -6.25
CA GLY A 115 5.39 6.87 -6.56
C GLY A 115 4.58 6.69 -7.85
N PRO A 116 4.71 7.56 -8.86
CA PRO A 116 4.00 7.46 -10.13
C PRO A 116 4.62 6.44 -11.11
N ASP A 117 5.76 5.84 -10.75
CA ASP A 117 6.45 4.89 -11.62
C ASP A 117 6.03 3.45 -11.28
N LEU A 118 5.95 2.61 -12.30
CA LEU A 118 5.90 1.15 -12.13
C LEU A 118 7.33 0.60 -12.21
N VAL A 119 7.80 -0.06 -11.16
CA VAL A 119 9.10 -0.75 -11.15
C VAL A 119 8.90 -2.26 -11.23
N VAL A 120 9.76 -2.92 -12.00
CA VAL A 120 9.81 -4.38 -12.14
C VAL A 120 11.09 -4.85 -11.48
N ILE A 121 10.95 -5.77 -10.53
CA ILE A 121 12.01 -6.24 -9.65
C ILE A 121 12.09 -7.76 -9.81
N ASP A 122 13.25 -8.25 -10.20
CA ASP A 122 13.54 -9.69 -10.19
C ASP A 122 13.81 -10.12 -8.74
N ILE A 123 12.98 -11.04 -8.28
CA ILE A 123 12.98 -11.67 -6.95
C ILE A 123 13.22 -13.17 -7.07
N GLY A 124 13.93 -13.63 -8.12
CA GLY A 124 14.32 -15.04 -8.25
C GLY A 124 15.15 -15.55 -7.07
N ASP A 125 16.00 -14.68 -6.53
CA ASP A 125 16.53 -14.78 -5.18
C ASP A 125 16.03 -13.56 -4.37
N PRO A 126 15.05 -13.73 -3.48
CA PRO A 126 14.47 -12.60 -2.74
C PRO A 126 15.44 -11.90 -1.79
N ALA A 127 16.58 -12.52 -1.45
CA ALA A 127 17.64 -11.86 -0.67
C ALA A 127 18.56 -10.98 -1.54
N GLN A 128 18.48 -11.12 -2.86
CA GLN A 128 19.27 -10.40 -3.87
C GLN A 128 18.35 -9.76 -4.93
N ALA A 129 17.24 -9.19 -4.49
CA ALA A 129 16.26 -8.56 -5.37
C ALA A 129 16.87 -7.38 -6.14
N ARG A 130 16.60 -7.29 -7.46
CA ARG A 130 17.15 -6.25 -8.33
C ARG A 130 16.13 -5.66 -9.28
N VAL A 131 16.20 -4.35 -9.51
CA VAL A 131 15.36 -3.69 -10.52
C VAL A 131 15.82 -4.15 -11.91
N VAL A 132 14.87 -4.64 -12.71
CA VAL A 132 15.10 -5.06 -14.10
C VAL A 132 14.29 -4.23 -15.11
N GLY A 133 13.37 -3.40 -14.63
CA GLY A 133 12.59 -2.50 -15.47
C GLY A 133 11.96 -1.35 -14.70
N ARG A 134 11.67 -0.26 -15.41
CA ARG A 134 10.94 0.90 -14.89
C ARG A 134 10.13 1.53 -16.01
N THR A 135 8.87 1.81 -15.75
CA THR A 135 8.03 2.64 -16.61
C THR A 135 7.69 3.91 -15.85
N ARG A 136 8.21 5.05 -16.32
CA ARG A 136 7.97 6.35 -15.69
C ARG A 136 6.51 6.77 -15.85
N ASN A 137 5.93 7.32 -14.79
CA ASN A 137 4.56 7.88 -14.80
C ASN A 137 3.50 6.90 -15.36
N ALA A 138 3.69 5.61 -15.09
CA ALA A 138 2.71 4.58 -15.44
C ALA A 138 1.43 4.69 -14.58
N LEU A 139 1.54 5.36 -13.44
CA LEU A 139 0.50 5.54 -12.45
C LEU A 139 0.22 7.03 -12.24
N PRO A 140 -1.00 7.41 -11.82
CA PRO A 140 -1.28 8.76 -11.35
C PRO A 140 -0.35 9.16 -10.19
N GLU A 141 -0.19 10.46 -9.97
CA GLU A 141 0.52 10.95 -8.79
C GLU A 141 -0.17 10.46 -7.50
N LEU A 142 0.65 10.10 -6.51
CA LEU A 142 0.20 9.53 -5.25
C LEU A 142 -0.73 10.49 -4.49
N ALA A 143 -2.01 10.16 -4.44
CA ALA A 143 -3.02 10.94 -3.73
C ALA A 143 -2.87 10.84 -2.20
N ALA A 144 -3.30 11.87 -1.47
CA ALA A 144 -3.37 11.84 -0.02
C ALA A 144 -4.40 10.80 0.46
N PRO A 145 -4.22 10.23 1.67
CA PRO A 145 -5.11 9.19 2.21
C PRO A 145 -6.43 9.75 2.76
N ILE A 146 -7.00 10.77 2.10
CA ILE A 146 -8.30 11.37 2.44
C ILE A 146 -9.09 11.69 1.18
N ARG A 147 -10.41 11.49 1.26
CA ARG A 147 -11.33 11.79 0.15
C ARG A 147 -11.42 13.30 -0.06
N ASN A 148 -11.63 13.71 -1.31
CA ASN A 148 -11.79 15.11 -1.72
C ASN A 148 -10.63 16.01 -1.27
N PHE A 149 -9.43 15.46 -1.16
CA PHE A 149 -8.24 16.23 -0.85
C PHE A 149 -7.87 17.14 -2.00
N SER A 150 -7.80 18.44 -1.72
CA SER A 150 -7.18 19.41 -2.62
C SER A 150 -5.77 19.67 -2.14
N LEU A 151 -4.80 19.51 -3.05
CA LEU A 151 -3.40 19.78 -2.75
C LEU A 151 -3.24 21.27 -2.39
N PRO A 152 -2.73 21.60 -1.17
CA PRO A 152 -2.46 22.98 -0.80
C PRO A 152 -1.59 23.68 -1.85
N ALA A 153 -1.77 25.00 -2.02
CA ALA A 153 -1.16 25.75 -3.11
C ALA A 153 0.36 25.60 -3.12
N GLU A 154 1.01 25.61 -1.95
CA GLU A 154 2.45 25.43 -1.77
C GLU A 154 2.98 24.07 -2.26
N TYR A 155 2.12 23.06 -2.39
CA TYR A 155 2.48 21.72 -2.85
C TYR A 155 2.08 21.44 -4.28
N GLN A 156 1.40 22.37 -4.96
CA GLN A 156 1.08 22.22 -6.38
C GLN A 156 2.36 22.09 -7.22
N PRO A 157 2.32 21.38 -8.36
CA PRO A 157 3.49 21.18 -9.23
C PRO A 157 4.23 22.48 -9.60
N ALA A 158 3.52 23.60 -9.70
CA ALA A 158 4.10 24.92 -10.00
C ALA A 158 4.88 25.54 -8.83
N ASN A 159 4.59 25.15 -7.59
CA ASN A 159 5.09 25.79 -6.37
C ASN A 159 6.07 24.90 -5.57
N ARG A 160 6.13 23.59 -5.88
CA ARG A 160 7.10 22.66 -5.28
C ARG A 160 8.39 22.58 -6.10
N PRO A 161 9.51 22.06 -5.53
CA PRO A 161 10.77 21.93 -6.27
C PRO A 161 10.59 21.22 -7.62
N ALA A 162 11.23 21.74 -8.66
CA ALA A 162 11.15 21.18 -10.01
C ALA A 162 11.56 19.70 -10.01
N ASN A 163 10.88 18.89 -10.82
CA ASN A 163 11.10 17.44 -10.91
C ASN A 163 10.98 16.69 -9.58
N SER A 164 10.23 17.23 -8.62
CA SER A 164 9.87 16.49 -7.40
C SER A 164 8.66 15.58 -7.61
N VAL A 165 8.64 14.50 -6.83
CA VAL A 165 7.63 13.46 -6.83
C VAL A 165 7.11 13.27 -5.41
N ILE A 166 5.80 13.12 -5.25
CA ILE A 166 5.20 12.73 -3.97
C ILE A 166 5.43 11.23 -3.76
N VAL A 167 6.12 10.89 -2.68
CA VAL A 167 6.45 9.50 -2.29
C VAL A 167 5.78 9.09 -0.98
N GLY A 168 4.92 9.93 -0.43
CA GLY A 168 4.18 9.60 0.79
C GLY A 168 3.50 10.82 1.39
N TRP A 169 2.82 10.59 2.51
CA TRP A 169 2.05 11.60 3.22
C TRP A 169 2.25 11.47 4.71
N GLU A 170 2.49 12.60 5.36
CA GLU A 170 2.60 12.71 6.81
C GLU A 170 1.36 13.42 7.35
N LYS A 171 0.74 12.84 8.37
CA LYS A 171 -0.41 13.45 9.06
C LYS A 171 0.08 14.62 9.92
N ARG A 172 -0.58 15.77 9.81
CA ARG A 172 -0.39 16.96 10.64
C ARG A 172 -1.42 17.03 11.76
#